data_AF-E9I1W7-F1
#
_entry.id   AF-E9I1W7-F1
#
_cell.length_a   1.000
_cell.length_b   1.000
_cell.length_c   1.000
_cell.angle_alpha   90.00
_cell.angle_beta   90.00
_cell.angle_gamma   90.00
#
_symmetry.space_group_name_H-M   'P 1'
#
loop_
_entity.id
_entity.type
_entity.pdbx_description
1 polymer ?
#
loop_
_entity_poly.entity_id
_entity_poly.type
_entity_poly.pdbx_seq_one_letter_code
_entity_poly.pdbx_strand_id
1 'polypeptide(L)'
;FNAEDEDFFTSSIRSRIVDFILKRKRFKEEIDDEFAFGIERLLTEGIYSAAYPLHDGSDHVEGNLRSLLRTEWTALNKLHRYQPLDYVKDYFGVKIALYFAWLGFYTHTLLFASVVGLLCFLFSFLSLQNNIPSNEICSGRFNVVMCPICDYSGDNSCDFWYLFETCLHSRAAYLFDNGTTVFFAVFMSFWAVLFLEMWKRYSAEITHRWDLTGFDHQEEHPRPQYLARLAHVTAKRVNVVTQTLEPRVPFWRIKFPAALLSISLILLLVSMAMATVIGVILYRMSLLASLSIHNDQNITANAMLITTATAAFINLCCILLFNRFYEKIALWLTEQELPRTQSEFEDSLTLKMYLLQFVNHYASIFYIAFFKGKFIGYPGKYNRFFGFRQEECGTGGCLVELCIQLAIIMVGKQAMNTCMEMVLPYRDLREPPWIRNNESNPNQYELTADFWYILAARLTFVLVFQNVVALVTMAIHWIIPDVPRKLSERIRQEAYFTNEIIIKQEMIRARGTVRGAQAARGDSTARLLRPRSYVEPQNEPSYDDGVLFKRSKSSCPRISSSKKVDAV
;
A
#
# COMPACT_ATOMS: atom_id res chain seq x y z
N PHE A 1 -12.35 -34.83 -11.51
CA PHE A 1 -11.42 -34.01 -12.30
C PHE A 1 -11.15 -34.73 -13.59
N ASN A 2 -11.72 -34.25 -14.70
CA ASN A 2 -11.41 -34.78 -16.01
C ASN A 2 -10.29 -33.91 -16.60
N ALA A 3 -9.07 -34.42 -16.64
CA ALA A 3 -7.94 -33.69 -17.21
C ALA A 3 -8.01 -33.58 -18.74
N GLU A 4 -8.94 -34.32 -19.36
CA GLU A 4 -9.19 -34.34 -20.81
C GLU A 4 -10.29 -33.35 -21.23
N ASP A 5 -10.85 -32.59 -20.29
CA ASP A 5 -11.84 -31.56 -20.60
C ASP A 5 -11.18 -30.39 -21.35
N GLU A 6 -11.79 -29.94 -22.44
CA GLU A 6 -11.27 -28.82 -23.25
C GLU A 6 -11.24 -27.51 -22.45
N ASP A 7 -12.15 -27.35 -21.49
CA ASP A 7 -12.25 -26.18 -20.62
C ASP A 7 -11.48 -26.34 -19.29
N PHE A 8 -10.61 -27.34 -19.17
CA PHE A 8 -9.81 -27.58 -17.95
C PHE A 8 -8.95 -26.36 -17.58
N PHE A 9 -8.36 -25.68 -18.57
CA PHE A 9 -7.64 -24.43 -18.37
C PHE A 9 -8.48 -23.22 -18.76
N THR A 10 -8.73 -22.34 -17.79
CA THR A 10 -9.40 -21.06 -18.05
C THR A 10 -8.62 -20.22 -19.06
N SER A 11 -9.33 -19.34 -19.79
CA SER A 11 -8.74 -18.41 -20.76
C SER A 11 -7.57 -17.62 -20.15
N SER A 12 -7.72 -17.13 -18.91
CA SER A 12 -6.65 -16.42 -18.17
C SER A 12 -5.42 -17.30 -17.88
N ILE A 13 -5.61 -18.57 -17.50
CA ILE A 13 -4.48 -19.49 -17.27
C ILE A 13 -3.77 -19.80 -18.58
N ARG A 14 -4.52 -20.01 -19.67
CA ARG A 14 -3.95 -20.23 -21.02
C ARG A 14 -3.11 -19.04 -21.45
N SER A 15 -3.64 -17.81 -21.33
CA SER A 15 -2.90 -16.58 -21.61
C SER A 15 -1.64 -16.46 -20.74
N ARG A 16 -1.72 -16.80 -19.45
CA ARG A 16 -0.57 -16.79 -18.54
C ARG A 16 0.51 -17.80 -18.93
N ILE A 17 0.13 -19.00 -19.36
CA ILE A 17 1.08 -20.02 -19.84
C ILE A 17 1.76 -19.53 -21.13
N VAL A 18 1.01 -18.95 -22.06
CA VAL A 18 1.58 -18.39 -23.30
C VAL A 18 2.52 -17.23 -22.99
N ASP A 19 2.14 -16.29 -22.12
CA ASP A 19 3.00 -15.18 -21.67
C ASP A 19 4.30 -15.72 -21.05
N PHE A 20 4.18 -16.74 -20.20
CA PHE A 20 5.34 -17.40 -19.59
C PHE A 20 6.28 -18.03 -20.63
N ILE A 21 5.75 -18.67 -21.66
CA ILE A 21 6.56 -19.24 -22.77
C ILE A 21 7.23 -18.10 -23.56
N LEU A 22 6.49 -17.05 -23.91
CA LEU A 22 7.01 -15.91 -24.67
C LEU A 22 8.12 -15.15 -23.93
N LYS A 23 8.03 -15.03 -22.60
CA LYS A 23 9.08 -14.45 -21.76
C LYS A 23 10.33 -15.32 -21.66
N ARG A 24 10.20 -16.64 -21.83
CA ARG A 24 11.33 -17.59 -21.71
C ARG A 24 11.97 -17.98 -23.05
N LYS A 25 11.30 -17.73 -24.18
CA LYS A 25 11.81 -18.17 -25.48
C LYS A 25 13.04 -17.35 -25.91
N ARG A 26 14.12 -18.06 -26.27
CA ARG A 26 15.31 -17.48 -26.93
C ARG A 26 15.03 -17.23 -28.40
N PHE A 27 15.54 -16.11 -28.92
CA PHE A 27 15.43 -15.75 -30.34
C PHE A 27 16.72 -16.01 -31.13
N LYS A 28 17.87 -16.24 -30.47
CA LYS A 28 19.14 -16.62 -31.11
C LYS A 28 19.59 -18.01 -30.63
N GLU A 29 20.10 -18.83 -31.56
CA GLU A 29 20.67 -20.15 -31.26
C GLU A 29 22.14 -20.07 -30.80
N GLU A 30 22.89 -19.05 -31.22
CA GLU A 30 24.28 -18.83 -30.80
C GLU A 30 24.38 -18.37 -29.33
N ILE A 31 25.34 -18.95 -28.60
CA ILE A 31 25.56 -18.75 -27.16
C ILE A 31 26.20 -17.38 -26.85
N ASP A 32 26.67 -16.63 -27.86
CA ASP A 32 27.41 -15.38 -27.67
C ASP A 32 26.61 -14.26 -26.98
N ASP A 33 25.28 -14.21 -27.16
CA ASP A 33 24.41 -13.31 -26.39
C ASP A 33 23.50 -14.13 -25.46
N GLU A 34 24.01 -14.41 -24.25
CA GLU A 34 23.27 -15.11 -23.18
C GLU A 34 21.97 -14.39 -22.77
N PHE A 35 21.76 -13.14 -23.20
CA PHE A 35 20.60 -12.30 -22.91
C PHE A 35 19.59 -12.22 -24.07
N ALA A 36 19.77 -12.99 -25.13
CA ALA A 36 18.88 -13.03 -26.29
C ALA A 36 17.59 -13.85 -26.06
N PHE A 37 16.82 -13.49 -25.02
CA PHE A 37 15.57 -14.16 -24.67
C PHE A 37 14.45 -13.20 -24.24
N GLY A 38 13.21 -13.62 -24.47
CA GLY A 38 12.02 -12.96 -23.97
C GLY A 38 11.42 -11.91 -24.91
N ILE A 39 10.09 -11.88 -24.96
CA ILE A 39 9.31 -10.94 -25.77
C ILE A 39 9.47 -9.47 -25.32
N GLU A 40 9.75 -9.22 -24.03
CA GLU A 40 9.88 -7.86 -23.50
C GLU A 40 11.07 -7.10 -24.10
N ARG A 41 12.16 -7.80 -24.42
CA ARG A 41 13.31 -7.21 -25.12
C ARG A 41 12.93 -6.80 -26.55
N LEU A 42 12.21 -7.65 -27.27
CA LEU A 42 11.73 -7.38 -28.62
C LEU A 42 10.73 -6.20 -28.68
N LEU A 43 9.92 -6.05 -27.63
CA LEU A 43 9.03 -4.88 -27.46
C LEU A 43 9.83 -3.60 -27.20
N THR A 44 10.84 -3.67 -26.31
CA THR A 44 11.68 -2.52 -25.97
C THR A 44 12.53 -2.04 -27.15
N GLU A 45 13.02 -2.98 -27.97
CA GLU A 45 13.77 -2.70 -29.19
C GLU A 45 12.88 -2.24 -30.36
N GLY A 46 11.55 -2.24 -30.19
CA GLY A 46 10.59 -1.78 -31.20
C GLY A 46 10.36 -2.76 -32.36
N ILE A 47 10.78 -4.02 -32.22
CA ILE A 47 10.54 -5.08 -33.21
C ILE A 47 9.06 -5.49 -33.19
N TYR A 48 8.51 -5.64 -31.99
CA TYR A 48 7.07 -5.79 -31.78
C TYR A 48 6.47 -4.50 -31.23
N SER A 49 5.29 -4.12 -31.72
CA SER A 49 4.60 -2.92 -31.25
C SER A 49 3.86 -3.14 -29.93
N ALA A 50 3.21 -4.29 -29.76
CA ALA A 50 2.45 -4.63 -28.56
C ALA A 50 2.27 -6.14 -28.44
N ALA A 51 2.18 -6.63 -27.20
CA ALA A 51 1.79 -8.00 -26.88
C ALA A 51 0.74 -7.95 -25.78
N TYR A 52 -0.46 -8.47 -26.05
CA TYR A 52 -1.57 -8.47 -25.10
C TYR A 52 -2.48 -9.68 -25.32
N PRO A 53 -3.13 -10.20 -24.27
CA PRO A 53 -4.15 -11.22 -24.41
C PRO A 53 -5.42 -10.63 -25.01
N LEU A 54 -6.18 -11.44 -25.75
CA LEU A 54 -7.48 -11.06 -26.28
C LEU A 54 -8.56 -11.22 -25.20
N HIS A 55 -9.57 -10.34 -25.22
CA HIS A 55 -10.74 -10.47 -24.37
C HIS A 55 -11.77 -11.44 -24.96
N ASP A 56 -12.54 -12.10 -24.10
CA ASP A 56 -13.65 -12.97 -24.51
C ASP A 56 -14.79 -12.17 -25.16
N GLY A 57 -14.89 -12.25 -26.49
CA GLY A 57 -16.00 -11.75 -27.30
C GLY A 57 -16.32 -10.26 -27.17
N SER A 58 -17.45 -9.84 -27.75
CA SER A 58 -17.95 -8.47 -27.63
C SER A 58 -18.89 -8.31 -26.43
N ASP A 59 -18.96 -7.09 -25.90
CA ASP A 59 -19.71 -6.74 -24.68
C ASP A 59 -21.22 -7.00 -24.76
N HIS A 60 -21.76 -7.13 -25.97
CA HIS A 60 -23.21 -7.18 -26.22
C HIS A 60 -23.76 -8.58 -26.46
N VAL A 61 -22.91 -9.61 -26.58
CA VAL A 61 -23.37 -10.99 -26.80
C VAL A 61 -23.56 -11.70 -25.45
N GLU A 62 -24.74 -12.29 -25.27
CA GLU A 62 -25.08 -13.12 -24.10
C GLU A 62 -24.33 -14.46 -24.17
N GLY A 63 -23.73 -14.88 -23.05
CA GLY A 63 -22.94 -16.12 -22.95
C GLY A 63 -21.45 -15.94 -22.64
N ASN A 64 -20.91 -14.73 -22.83
CA ASN A 64 -19.49 -14.44 -22.55
C ASN A 64 -19.29 -13.99 -21.09
N LEU A 65 -18.18 -14.42 -20.46
CA LEU A 65 -17.81 -14.05 -19.08
C LEU A 65 -17.68 -12.53 -18.90
N ARG A 66 -17.20 -11.82 -19.93
CA ARG A 66 -17.11 -10.35 -19.98
C ARG A 66 -18.49 -9.68 -19.86
N SER A 67 -19.48 -10.18 -20.62
CA SER A 67 -20.84 -9.65 -20.61
C SER A 67 -21.52 -9.89 -19.25
N LEU A 68 -21.30 -11.08 -18.66
CA LEU A 68 -21.79 -11.43 -17.33
C LEU A 68 -21.22 -10.52 -16.22
N LEU A 69 -19.90 -10.28 -16.23
CA LEU A 69 -19.28 -9.36 -15.28
C LEU A 69 -19.81 -7.92 -15.44
N ARG A 70 -20.11 -7.50 -16.67
CA ARG A 70 -20.65 -6.17 -16.91
C ARG A 70 -22.05 -5.96 -16.32
N THR A 71 -22.93 -6.96 -16.50
CA THR A 71 -24.33 -6.89 -16.07
C THR A 71 -24.51 -7.12 -14.57
N GLU A 72 -23.73 -8.02 -13.98
CA GLU A 72 -23.88 -8.42 -12.57
C GLU A 72 -22.93 -7.69 -11.61
N TRP A 73 -21.77 -7.21 -12.07
CA TRP A 73 -20.77 -6.58 -11.19
C TRP A 73 -20.56 -5.09 -11.47
N THR A 74 -20.32 -4.67 -12.71
CA THR A 74 -19.96 -3.26 -13.00
C THR A 74 -21.17 -2.31 -13.12
N ALA A 75 -22.40 -2.84 -13.15
CA ALA A 75 -23.59 -2.02 -13.25
C ALA A 75 -23.87 -1.27 -11.92
N LEU A 76 -24.09 0.05 -11.98
CA LEU A 76 -24.36 0.87 -10.79
C LEU A 76 -25.55 0.37 -9.96
N ASN A 77 -26.56 -0.20 -10.64
CA ASN A 77 -27.75 -0.77 -9.98
C ASN A 77 -27.44 -2.02 -9.13
N LYS A 78 -26.26 -2.62 -9.27
CA LYS A 78 -25.84 -3.83 -8.56
C LYS A 78 -24.85 -3.55 -7.42
N LEU A 79 -24.57 -2.29 -7.11
CA LEU A 79 -23.62 -1.87 -6.07
C LEU A 79 -23.88 -2.47 -4.67
N HIS A 80 -25.14 -2.79 -4.34
CA HIS A 80 -25.51 -3.43 -3.07
C HIS A 80 -25.18 -4.94 -3.02
N ARG A 81 -24.96 -5.60 -4.16
CA ARG A 81 -24.67 -7.05 -4.18
C ARG A 81 -23.23 -7.33 -3.75
N TYR A 82 -23.00 -8.52 -3.20
CA TYR A 82 -21.66 -9.01 -2.95
C TYR A 82 -20.88 -9.16 -4.26
N GLN A 83 -19.57 -8.88 -4.20
CA GLN A 83 -18.71 -8.94 -5.37
C GLN A 83 -18.42 -10.41 -5.76
N PRO A 84 -18.55 -10.78 -7.05
CA PRO A 84 -18.26 -12.12 -7.54
C PRO A 84 -16.75 -12.34 -7.75
N LEU A 85 -15.99 -12.49 -6.66
CA LEU A 85 -14.53 -12.53 -6.67
C LEU A 85 -13.94 -13.68 -7.51
N ASP A 86 -14.59 -14.85 -7.52
CA ASP A 86 -14.08 -16.02 -8.26
C ASP A 86 -14.14 -15.79 -9.79
N TYR A 87 -15.23 -15.19 -10.28
CA TYR A 87 -15.37 -14.83 -11.70
C TYR A 87 -14.40 -13.73 -12.12
N VAL A 88 -14.14 -12.75 -11.24
CA VAL A 88 -13.11 -11.72 -11.46
C VAL A 88 -11.74 -12.37 -11.54
N LYS A 89 -11.44 -13.34 -10.66
CA LYS A 89 -10.17 -14.10 -10.67
C LYS A 89 -10.01 -14.90 -11.95
N ASP A 90 -11.07 -15.58 -12.40
CA ASP A 90 -11.00 -16.41 -13.61
C ASP A 90 -10.83 -15.57 -14.89
N TYR A 91 -11.35 -14.34 -14.92
CA TYR A 91 -11.23 -13.43 -16.08
C TYR A 91 -9.94 -12.60 -16.06
N PHE A 92 -9.68 -11.89 -14.96
CA PHE A 92 -8.58 -10.92 -14.83
C PHE A 92 -7.32 -11.50 -14.19
N GLY A 93 -7.44 -12.64 -13.51
CA GLY A 93 -6.35 -13.25 -12.75
C GLY A 93 -6.32 -12.82 -11.29
N VAL A 94 -5.42 -13.47 -10.56
CA VAL A 94 -5.34 -13.44 -9.10
C VAL A 94 -4.96 -12.06 -8.56
N LYS A 95 -4.00 -11.36 -9.17
CA LYS A 95 -3.54 -10.05 -8.68
C LYS A 95 -4.70 -9.04 -8.63
N ILE A 96 -5.50 -8.98 -9.71
CA ILE A 96 -6.65 -8.09 -9.85
C ILE A 96 -7.77 -8.50 -8.89
N ALA A 97 -8.05 -9.80 -8.79
CA ALA A 97 -9.07 -10.30 -7.87
C ALA A 97 -8.73 -10.05 -6.40
N LEU A 98 -7.44 -10.15 -6.01
CA LEU A 98 -7.00 -9.86 -4.64
C LEU A 98 -7.15 -8.37 -4.29
N TYR A 99 -6.93 -7.47 -5.26
CA TYR A 99 -7.22 -6.04 -5.10
C TYR A 99 -8.70 -5.80 -4.80
N PHE A 100 -9.61 -6.37 -5.60
CA PHE A 100 -11.06 -6.21 -5.37
C PHE A 100 -11.53 -6.91 -4.10
N ALA A 101 -10.93 -8.06 -3.73
CA ALA A 101 -11.19 -8.71 -2.46
C ALA A 101 -10.80 -7.82 -1.26
N TRP A 102 -9.64 -7.16 -1.35
CA TRP A 102 -9.20 -6.18 -0.36
C TRP A 102 -10.14 -4.98 -0.29
N LEU A 103 -10.50 -4.42 -1.44
CA LEU A 103 -11.37 -3.26 -1.54
C LEU A 103 -12.74 -3.55 -0.93
N GLY A 104 -13.37 -4.66 -1.30
CA GLY A 104 -14.67 -5.08 -0.76
C GLY A 104 -14.63 -5.31 0.75
N PHE A 105 -13.59 -5.96 1.25
CA PHE A 105 -13.39 -6.17 2.69
C PHE A 105 -13.21 -4.83 3.43
N TYR A 106 -12.43 -3.92 2.87
CA TYR A 106 -12.22 -2.57 3.42
C TYR A 106 -13.52 -1.76 3.44
N THR A 107 -14.29 -1.74 2.36
CA THR A 107 -15.58 -1.03 2.31
C THR A 107 -16.58 -1.58 3.32
N HIS A 108 -16.69 -2.91 3.47
CA HIS A 108 -17.60 -3.52 4.43
C HIS A 108 -17.23 -3.21 5.88
N THR A 109 -15.93 -3.25 6.21
CA THR A 109 -15.45 -2.91 7.57
C THR A 109 -15.54 -1.41 7.86
N LEU A 110 -15.33 -0.54 6.85
CA LEU A 110 -15.55 0.90 6.96
C LEU A 110 -17.02 1.25 7.17
N LEU A 111 -17.96 0.53 6.54
CA LEU A 111 -19.39 0.76 6.75
C LEU A 111 -19.76 0.61 8.23
N PHE A 112 -19.21 -0.39 8.91
CA PHE A 112 -19.41 -0.55 10.35
C PHE A 112 -18.85 0.65 11.15
N ALA A 113 -17.65 1.12 10.81
CA ALA A 113 -17.06 2.29 11.46
C ALA A 113 -17.83 3.58 11.19
N SER A 114 -18.37 3.75 9.97
CA SER A 114 -19.13 4.95 9.58
C SER A 114 -20.47 5.05 10.31
N VAL A 115 -21.16 3.92 10.55
CA VAL A 115 -22.38 3.90 11.37
C VAL A 115 -22.09 4.37 12.79
N VAL A 116 -21.03 3.87 13.43
CA VAL A 116 -20.64 4.31 14.78
C VAL A 116 -20.27 5.80 14.79
N GLY A 117 -19.49 6.27 13.81
CA GLY A 117 -19.13 7.68 13.68
C GLY A 117 -20.34 8.59 13.48
N LEU A 118 -21.31 8.18 12.66
CA LEU A 118 -22.55 8.92 12.42
C LEU A 118 -23.43 8.98 13.68
N LEU A 119 -23.50 7.91 14.46
CA LEU A 119 -24.20 7.91 15.75
C LEU A 119 -23.55 8.88 16.75
N CYS A 120 -22.22 8.90 16.84
CA CYS A 120 -21.51 9.88 17.68
C CYS A 120 -21.79 11.32 17.22
N PHE A 121 -21.72 11.59 15.91
CA PHE A 121 -22.00 12.91 15.36
C PHE A 121 -23.44 13.36 15.59
N LEU A 122 -24.42 12.47 15.41
CA LEU A 122 -25.83 12.76 15.69
C LEU A 122 -26.04 13.08 17.18
N PHE A 123 -25.40 12.34 18.09
CA PHE A 123 -25.45 12.66 19.52
C PHE A 123 -24.85 14.05 19.82
N SER A 124 -23.70 14.38 19.22
CA SER A 124 -23.09 15.72 19.33
C SER A 124 -24.04 16.82 18.87
N PHE A 125 -24.73 16.60 17.74
CA PHE A 125 -25.67 17.56 17.17
C PHE A 125 -26.88 17.79 18.09
N LEU A 126 -27.46 16.71 18.65
CA LEU A 126 -28.59 16.81 19.58
C LEU A 126 -28.20 17.48 20.90
N SER A 127 -26.96 17.29 21.37
CA SER A 127 -26.46 17.88 22.62
C SER A 127 -25.98 19.34 22.48
N LEU A 128 -25.89 19.87 21.25
CA LEU A 128 -25.35 21.21 20.96
C LEU A 128 -26.07 22.33 21.72
N GLN A 129 -27.40 22.25 21.80
CA GLN A 129 -28.21 23.28 22.48
C GLN A 129 -28.05 23.27 24.00
N ASN A 130 -27.63 22.15 24.59
CA ASN A 130 -27.47 22.01 26.04
C ASN A 130 -26.07 22.41 26.53
N ASN A 131 -25.15 22.72 25.61
CA ASN A 131 -23.77 23.01 25.95
C ASN A 131 -23.60 24.45 26.48
N ILE A 132 -23.19 24.57 27.73
CA ILE A 132 -23.07 25.85 28.46
C ILE A 132 -22.05 26.79 27.79
N PRO A 133 -20.80 26.39 27.47
CA PRO A 133 -19.80 27.30 26.90
C PRO A 133 -20.20 27.90 25.55
N SER A 134 -20.78 27.11 24.65
CA SER A 134 -21.24 27.63 23.35
C SER A 134 -22.42 28.58 23.51
N ASN A 135 -23.33 28.32 24.46
CA ASN A 135 -24.45 29.21 24.73
C ASN A 135 -24.00 30.51 25.39
N GLU A 136 -22.99 30.49 26.27
CA GLU A 136 -22.41 31.70 26.86
C GLU A 136 -21.77 32.60 25.80
N ILE A 137 -20.96 32.03 24.88
CA ILE A 137 -20.35 32.76 23.77
C ILE A 137 -21.43 33.39 22.87
N CYS A 138 -22.47 32.62 22.52
CA CYS A 138 -23.54 33.09 21.64
C CYS A 138 -24.55 34.04 22.30
N SER A 139 -24.66 34.03 23.63
CA SER A 139 -25.63 34.88 24.35
C SER A 139 -25.25 36.36 24.37
N GLY A 140 -23.97 36.69 24.14
CA GLY A 140 -23.46 38.06 24.19
C GLY A 140 -23.54 38.74 25.56
N ARG A 141 -23.94 38.03 26.62
CA ARG A 141 -24.26 38.63 27.94
C ARG A 141 -23.11 39.40 28.58
N PHE A 142 -21.87 39.00 28.30
CA PHE A 142 -20.68 39.53 28.96
C PHE A 142 -19.91 40.58 28.13
N ASN A 143 -20.35 40.91 26.90
CA ASN A 143 -19.70 41.87 25.98
C ASN A 143 -18.16 41.83 26.03
N VAL A 144 -17.59 40.63 26.01
CA VAL A 144 -16.14 40.44 26.19
C VAL A 144 -15.42 40.91 24.92
N VAL A 145 -14.56 41.91 25.09
CA VAL A 145 -13.72 42.47 24.03
C VAL A 145 -12.41 41.68 23.94
N MET A 146 -12.08 41.23 22.74
CA MET A 146 -10.87 40.46 22.44
C MET A 146 -9.78 41.36 21.86
N CYS A 147 -8.52 40.96 22.05
CA CYS A 147 -7.36 41.67 21.52
C CYS A 147 -7.32 41.60 19.98
N PRO A 148 -6.75 42.63 19.32
CA PRO A 148 -6.57 42.61 17.88
C PRO A 148 -5.56 41.54 17.44
N ILE A 149 -5.89 40.91 16.32
CA ILE A 149 -5.15 39.77 15.76
C ILE A 149 -3.92 40.25 14.97
N CYS A 150 -3.88 41.52 14.55
CA CYS A 150 -2.77 42.09 13.78
C CYS A 150 -1.96 43.15 14.56
N ASP A 151 -0.71 43.37 14.12
CA ASP A 151 0.27 44.26 14.77
C ASP A 151 0.16 45.73 14.31
N TYR A 152 -0.70 46.05 13.32
CA TYR A 152 -0.73 47.38 12.71
C TYR A 152 -1.29 48.44 13.67
N SER A 153 -0.44 49.40 14.05
CA SER A 153 -0.80 50.62 14.79
C SER A 153 -0.70 51.84 13.86
N GLY A 154 -1.84 52.45 13.51
CA GLY A 154 -1.96 53.62 12.62
C GLY A 154 -3.39 53.74 12.05
N ASP A 155 -3.59 54.59 11.03
CA ASP A 155 -4.90 54.85 10.39
C ASP A 155 -5.56 53.61 9.73
N ASN A 156 -4.82 52.50 9.59
CA ASN A 156 -5.31 51.16 9.20
C ASN A 156 -5.15 50.17 10.37
N SER A 157 -5.78 50.46 11.51
CA SER A 157 -5.66 49.64 12.73
C SER A 157 -6.65 48.47 12.71
N CYS A 158 -6.20 47.27 13.13
CA CYS A 158 -7.16 46.20 13.47
C CYS A 158 -7.91 46.62 14.73
N ASP A 159 -9.22 46.74 14.60
CA ASP A 159 -10.09 47.04 15.73
C ASP A 159 -10.16 45.87 16.71
N PHE A 160 -10.50 46.21 17.95
CA PHE A 160 -10.92 45.23 18.94
C PHE A 160 -12.24 44.61 18.48
N TRP A 161 -12.36 43.29 18.65
CA TRP A 161 -13.52 42.52 18.20
C TRP A 161 -14.24 41.86 19.37
N TYR A 162 -15.53 41.58 19.19
CA TYR A 162 -16.35 41.01 20.25
C TYR A 162 -16.42 39.48 20.17
N LEU A 163 -16.34 38.80 21.32
CA LEU A 163 -16.35 37.34 21.38
C LEU A 163 -17.60 36.70 20.74
N PHE A 164 -18.76 37.36 20.83
CA PHE A 164 -20.04 36.82 20.32
C PHE A 164 -20.06 36.64 18.79
N GLU A 165 -19.22 37.37 18.05
CA GLU A 165 -19.09 37.27 16.60
C GLU A 165 -18.58 35.86 16.18
N THR A 166 -17.85 35.18 17.07
CA THR A 166 -17.35 33.81 16.85
C THR A 166 -18.35 32.71 17.24
N CYS A 167 -19.62 33.05 17.48
CA CYS A 167 -20.65 32.10 17.90
C CYS A 167 -20.76 30.88 16.96
N LEU A 168 -20.82 31.09 15.64
CA LEU A 168 -20.92 29.98 14.67
C LEU A 168 -19.72 29.02 14.76
N HIS A 169 -18.51 29.59 14.88
CA HIS A 169 -17.27 28.82 15.00
C HIS A 169 -17.23 28.02 16.31
N SER A 170 -17.69 28.60 17.43
CA SER A 170 -17.74 27.90 18.72
C SER A 170 -18.73 26.72 18.72
N ARG A 171 -19.88 26.88 18.05
CA ARG A 171 -20.87 25.79 17.88
C ARG A 171 -20.33 24.67 16.99
N ALA A 172 -19.65 25.03 15.90
CA ALA A 172 -18.99 24.07 15.04
C ALA A 172 -17.86 23.32 15.77
N ALA A 173 -17.08 24.01 16.61
CA ALA A 173 -16.03 23.38 17.41
C ALA A 173 -16.57 22.32 18.35
N TYR A 174 -17.66 22.60 19.10
CA TYR A 174 -18.28 21.62 19.99
C TYR A 174 -18.81 20.37 19.27
N LEU A 175 -19.26 20.51 18.02
CA LEU A 175 -19.75 19.37 17.24
C LEU A 175 -18.66 18.31 17.00
N PHE A 176 -17.41 18.75 16.87
CA PHE A 176 -16.24 17.90 16.62
C PHE A 176 -15.41 17.64 17.88
N ASP A 177 -15.47 18.52 18.88
CA ASP A 177 -14.75 18.41 20.14
C ASP A 177 -15.72 18.17 21.30
N ASN A 178 -16.05 16.90 21.52
CA ASN A 178 -16.92 16.49 22.61
C ASN A 178 -16.50 15.15 23.22
N GLY A 179 -17.15 14.76 24.32
CA GLY A 179 -16.86 13.47 24.98
C GLY A 179 -17.08 12.25 24.07
N THR A 180 -17.98 12.33 23.09
CA THR A 180 -18.24 11.20 22.16
C THR A 180 -17.14 11.02 21.12
N THR A 181 -16.45 12.07 20.70
CA THR A 181 -15.33 11.95 19.76
C THR A 181 -14.11 11.30 20.43
N VAL A 182 -13.95 11.44 21.75
CA VAL A 182 -12.96 10.67 22.54
C VAL A 182 -13.28 9.17 22.51
N PHE A 183 -14.54 8.80 22.74
CA PHE A 183 -14.98 7.39 22.61
C PHE A 183 -14.73 6.87 21.18
N PHE A 184 -15.06 7.67 20.17
CA PHE A 184 -14.84 7.31 18.78
C PHE A 184 -13.35 7.11 18.45
N ALA A 185 -12.45 7.93 19.00
CA ALA A 185 -11.01 7.79 18.79
C ALA A 185 -10.47 6.45 19.35
N VAL A 186 -10.95 6.03 20.53
CA VAL A 186 -10.61 4.72 21.12
C VAL A 186 -11.16 3.58 20.25
N PHE A 187 -12.43 3.70 19.84
CA PHE A 187 -13.05 2.73 18.94
C PHE A 187 -12.28 2.59 17.62
N MET A 188 -11.89 3.70 16.98
CA MET A 188 -11.13 3.69 15.72
C MET A 188 -9.76 3.04 15.87
N SER A 189 -9.10 3.22 17.02
CA SER A 189 -7.82 2.57 17.32
C SER A 189 -7.98 1.04 17.39
N PHE A 190 -9.03 0.56 18.05
CA PHE A 190 -9.33 -0.88 18.12
C PHE A 190 -9.79 -1.45 16.77
N TRP A 191 -10.66 -0.71 16.06
CA TRP A 191 -11.12 -1.07 14.72
C TRP A 191 -9.96 -1.22 13.73
N ALA A 192 -8.97 -0.34 13.76
CA ALA A 192 -7.81 -0.42 12.88
C ALA A 192 -6.99 -1.71 13.10
N VAL A 193 -6.83 -2.14 14.36
CA VAL A 193 -6.16 -3.40 14.69
C VAL A 193 -6.98 -4.59 14.19
N LEU A 194 -8.27 -4.62 14.54
CA LEU A 194 -9.18 -5.70 14.12
C LEU A 194 -9.26 -5.82 12.60
N PHE A 195 -9.29 -4.69 11.88
CA PHE A 195 -9.31 -4.66 10.42
C PHE A 195 -8.09 -5.36 9.84
N LEU A 196 -6.89 -5.06 10.31
CA LEU A 196 -5.66 -5.67 9.80
C LEU A 196 -5.61 -7.17 10.11
N GLU A 197 -5.97 -7.59 11.32
CA GLU A 197 -5.95 -9.02 11.70
C GLU A 197 -7.02 -9.83 10.96
N MET A 198 -8.23 -9.29 10.83
CA MET A 198 -9.28 -9.95 10.04
C MET A 198 -8.95 -9.97 8.55
N TRP A 199 -8.27 -8.94 8.02
CA TRP A 199 -7.77 -8.97 6.64
C TRP A 199 -6.73 -10.06 6.43
N LYS A 200 -5.76 -10.22 7.33
CA LYS A 200 -4.76 -11.31 7.23
C LYS A 200 -5.44 -12.68 7.20
N ARG A 201 -6.42 -12.90 8.07
CA ARG A 201 -7.20 -14.16 8.11
C ARG A 201 -7.98 -14.40 6.82
N TYR A 202 -8.69 -13.38 6.34
CA TYR A 202 -9.47 -13.46 5.09
C TYR A 202 -8.57 -13.63 3.86
N SER A 203 -7.44 -12.93 3.83
CA SER A 203 -6.42 -13.07 2.78
C SER A 203 -5.85 -14.48 2.75
N ALA A 204 -5.56 -15.08 3.92
CA ALA A 204 -5.07 -16.46 3.99
C ALA A 204 -6.11 -17.46 3.47
N GLU A 205 -7.38 -17.28 3.83
CA GLU A 205 -8.48 -18.12 3.34
C GLU A 205 -8.66 -18.03 1.81
N ILE A 206 -8.65 -16.82 1.25
CA ILE A 206 -8.74 -16.61 -0.19
C ILE A 206 -7.51 -17.17 -0.92
N THR A 207 -6.32 -16.92 -0.40
CA THR A 207 -5.05 -17.38 -1.01
C THR A 207 -5.02 -18.90 -1.07
N HIS A 208 -5.51 -19.57 -0.01
CA HIS A 208 -5.69 -21.01 -0.02
C HIS A 208 -6.77 -21.46 -1.00
N ARG A 209 -7.95 -20.83 -0.98
CA ARG A 209 -9.06 -21.18 -1.88
C ARG A 209 -8.70 -21.06 -3.37
N TRP A 210 -7.74 -20.19 -3.69
CA TRP A 210 -7.22 -19.98 -5.04
C TRP A 210 -5.94 -20.76 -5.34
N ASP A 211 -5.52 -21.69 -4.48
CA ASP A 211 -4.36 -22.56 -4.64
C ASP A 211 -3.02 -21.82 -4.82
N LEU A 212 -2.81 -20.75 -4.04
CA LEU A 212 -1.63 -19.87 -4.15
C LEU A 212 -0.58 -20.08 -3.05
N THR A 213 -0.81 -21.02 -2.13
CA THR A 213 0.01 -21.25 -0.93
C THR A 213 1.45 -21.71 -1.21
N GLY A 214 1.72 -22.23 -2.41
CA GLY A 214 3.05 -22.66 -2.86
C GLY A 214 3.60 -21.85 -4.04
N PHE A 215 3.00 -20.70 -4.38
CA PHE A 215 3.48 -19.87 -5.48
C PHE A 215 4.74 -19.11 -5.03
N ASP A 216 5.92 -19.61 -5.42
CA ASP A 216 7.20 -19.05 -4.98
C ASP A 216 7.62 -17.85 -5.84
N HIS A 217 7.73 -16.69 -5.20
CA HIS A 217 8.18 -15.44 -5.81
C HIS A 217 9.69 -15.48 -6.16
N GLN A 218 10.43 -16.46 -5.64
CA GLN A 218 11.89 -16.59 -5.82
C GLN A 218 12.33 -16.90 -7.27
N GLU A 219 11.40 -17.25 -8.18
CA GLU A 219 11.70 -17.53 -9.59
C GLU A 219 11.42 -16.35 -10.55
N GLU A 220 11.38 -15.11 -10.05
CA GLU A 220 11.23 -13.93 -10.92
C GLU A 220 12.50 -13.69 -11.75
N HIS A 221 12.35 -13.51 -13.06
CA HIS A 221 13.46 -13.27 -13.97
C HIS A 221 13.99 -11.83 -13.84
N PRO A 222 15.27 -11.60 -14.14
CA PRO A 222 15.81 -10.24 -14.16
C PRO A 222 15.09 -9.39 -15.20
N ARG A 223 14.83 -8.14 -14.83
CA ARG A 223 14.12 -7.17 -15.67
C ARG A 223 14.93 -6.85 -16.95
N PRO A 224 14.30 -6.70 -18.14
CA PRO A 224 15.04 -6.46 -19.39
C PRO A 224 15.82 -5.15 -19.38
N GLN A 225 15.31 -4.07 -18.77
CA GLN A 225 16.02 -2.80 -18.66
C GLN A 225 17.29 -2.93 -17.80
N TYR A 226 17.26 -3.77 -16.77
CA TYR A 226 18.43 -4.07 -15.93
C TYR A 226 19.50 -4.79 -16.76
N LEU A 227 19.11 -5.79 -17.55
CA LEU A 227 20.04 -6.52 -18.43
C LEU A 227 20.61 -5.62 -19.53
N ALA A 228 19.79 -4.80 -20.19
CA ALA A 228 20.21 -3.90 -21.25
C ALA A 228 21.30 -2.91 -20.78
N ARG A 229 21.13 -2.33 -19.58
CA ARG A 229 22.14 -1.42 -19.01
C ARG A 229 23.43 -2.13 -18.61
N LEU A 230 23.37 -3.43 -18.33
CA LEU A 230 24.52 -4.23 -17.91
C LEU A 230 25.21 -4.98 -19.05
N ALA A 231 24.74 -4.83 -20.30
CA ALA A 231 25.34 -5.47 -21.47
C ALA A 231 26.84 -5.17 -21.64
N HIS A 232 27.29 -4.00 -21.17
CA HIS A 232 28.70 -3.59 -21.24
C HIS A 232 29.59 -4.17 -20.13
N VAL A 233 29.00 -4.79 -19.10
CA VAL A 233 29.75 -5.29 -17.92
C VAL A 233 30.22 -6.72 -18.17
N THR A 234 31.54 -6.93 -18.14
CA THR A 234 32.16 -8.23 -18.43
C THR A 234 32.17 -9.20 -17.25
N ALA A 235 32.05 -8.72 -16.01
CA ALA A 235 32.09 -9.56 -14.82
C ALA A 235 30.76 -10.34 -14.65
N LYS A 236 30.79 -11.67 -14.78
CA LYS A 236 29.63 -12.57 -14.61
C LYS A 236 29.78 -13.46 -13.38
N ARG A 237 28.66 -13.92 -12.81
CA ARG A 237 28.56 -14.89 -11.72
C ARG A 237 27.48 -15.92 -12.05
N VAL A 238 27.75 -17.20 -11.80
CA VAL A 238 26.74 -18.26 -11.91
C VAL A 238 25.79 -18.17 -10.73
N ASN A 239 24.49 -18.13 -11.01
CA ASN A 239 23.45 -18.24 -10.01
C ASN A 239 23.30 -19.70 -9.56
N VAL A 240 23.35 -19.95 -8.25
CA VAL A 240 23.32 -21.30 -7.67
C VAL A 240 21.98 -22.00 -7.91
N VAL A 241 20.90 -21.23 -8.04
CA VAL A 241 19.53 -21.76 -8.17
C VAL A 241 19.20 -22.03 -9.64
N THR A 242 19.33 -21.02 -10.51
CA THR A 242 18.94 -21.12 -11.92
C THR A 242 20.02 -21.71 -12.82
N GLN A 243 21.25 -21.88 -12.30
CA GLN A 243 22.44 -22.30 -13.07
C GLN A 243 22.73 -21.42 -14.29
N THR A 244 22.20 -20.19 -14.33
CA THR A 244 22.44 -19.21 -15.40
C THR A 244 23.59 -18.27 -15.05
N LEU A 245 24.36 -17.85 -16.05
CA LEU A 245 25.38 -16.81 -15.93
C LEU A 245 24.70 -15.42 -15.90
N GLU A 246 24.93 -14.65 -14.84
CA GLU A 246 24.34 -13.33 -14.64
C GLU A 246 25.43 -12.26 -14.44
N PRO A 247 25.20 -11.00 -14.87
CA PRO A 247 26.18 -9.93 -14.69
C PRO A 247 26.28 -9.53 -13.20
N ARG A 248 27.51 -9.44 -12.68
CA ARG A 248 27.78 -9.02 -11.31
C ARG A 248 28.05 -7.52 -11.26
N VAL A 249 27.11 -6.79 -10.67
CA VAL A 249 27.27 -5.35 -10.43
C VAL A 249 28.26 -5.05 -9.30
N PRO A 250 29.28 -4.19 -9.52
CA PRO A 250 30.19 -3.77 -8.47
C PRO A 250 29.48 -2.84 -7.48
N PHE A 251 29.39 -3.27 -6.22
CA PHE A 251 28.68 -2.54 -5.17
C PHE A 251 29.20 -1.12 -4.97
N TRP A 252 30.52 -0.96 -4.79
CA TRP A 252 31.14 0.33 -4.45
C TRP A 252 31.19 1.34 -5.60
N ARG A 253 31.26 0.88 -6.86
CA ARG A 253 31.38 1.77 -8.02
C ARG A 253 30.04 2.18 -8.62
N ILE A 254 29.01 1.35 -8.50
CA ILE A 254 27.71 1.60 -9.17
C ILE A 254 26.58 1.69 -8.14
N LYS A 255 26.35 0.65 -7.33
CA LYS A 255 25.19 0.64 -6.42
C LYS A 255 25.28 1.69 -5.31
N PHE A 256 26.43 1.82 -4.67
CA PHE A 256 26.62 2.76 -3.55
C PHE A 256 26.40 4.24 -3.94
N PRO A 257 27.05 4.79 -5.00
CA PRO A 257 26.81 6.18 -5.39
C PRO A 257 25.37 6.42 -5.90
N ALA A 258 24.76 5.45 -6.59
CA ALA A 258 23.36 5.55 -7.00
C ALA A 258 22.40 5.62 -5.80
N ALA A 259 22.63 4.77 -4.78
CA ALA A 259 21.85 4.80 -3.55
C ALA A 259 22.04 6.11 -2.77
N LEU A 260 23.27 6.64 -2.70
CA LEU A 260 23.54 7.92 -2.05
C LEU A 260 22.85 9.09 -2.76
N LEU A 261 22.89 9.12 -4.09
CA LEU A 261 22.18 10.11 -4.91
C LEU A 261 20.68 10.03 -4.67
N SER A 262 20.12 8.82 -4.65
CA SER A 262 18.70 8.59 -4.40
C SER A 262 18.26 9.12 -3.05
N ILE A 263 18.95 8.74 -1.97
CA ILE A 263 18.64 9.22 -0.61
C ILE A 263 18.78 10.75 -0.52
N SER A 264 19.85 11.31 -1.09
CA SER A 264 20.10 12.75 -1.06
C SER A 264 19.03 13.54 -1.80
N LEU A 265 18.60 13.07 -2.96
CA LEU A 265 17.55 13.72 -3.75
C LEU A 265 16.18 13.63 -3.08
N ILE A 266 15.85 12.49 -2.47
CA ILE A 266 14.60 12.34 -1.71
C ILE A 266 14.56 13.33 -0.54
N LEU A 267 15.65 13.45 0.23
CA LEU A 267 15.73 14.43 1.32
C LEU A 267 15.56 15.87 0.84
N LEU A 268 16.12 16.21 -0.33
CA LEU A 268 15.93 17.52 -0.95
C LEU A 268 14.48 17.76 -1.40
N LEU A 269 13.82 16.75 -1.95
CA LEU A 269 12.40 16.86 -2.34
C LEU A 269 11.47 16.96 -1.13
N VAL A 270 11.80 16.28 -0.04
CA VAL A 270 11.11 16.41 1.26
C VAL A 270 11.29 17.82 1.83
N SER A 271 12.49 18.39 1.79
CA SER A 271 12.71 19.76 2.27
C SER A 271 11.98 20.80 1.39
N MET A 272 11.94 20.59 0.08
CA MET A 272 11.12 21.39 -0.84
C MET A 272 9.62 21.31 -0.48
N ALA A 273 9.10 20.12 -0.19
CA ALA A 273 7.71 19.94 0.25
C ALA A 273 7.43 20.74 1.53
N MET A 274 8.32 20.66 2.53
CA MET A 274 8.20 21.46 3.76
C MET A 274 8.24 22.97 3.48
N ALA A 275 9.10 23.42 2.56
CA ALA A 275 9.17 24.84 2.15
C ALA A 275 7.85 25.30 1.51
N THR A 276 7.18 24.44 0.73
CA THR A 276 5.88 24.80 0.12
C THR A 276 4.78 24.94 1.16
N VAL A 277 4.78 24.12 2.21
CA VAL A 277 3.86 24.27 3.36
C VAL A 277 4.10 25.61 4.05
N ILE A 278 5.37 25.99 4.28
CA ILE A 278 5.71 27.32 4.80
C ILE A 278 5.21 28.42 3.87
N GLY A 279 5.33 28.24 2.55
CA GLY A 279 4.79 29.17 1.55
C GLY A 279 3.27 29.35 1.65
N VAL A 280 2.51 28.26 1.81
CA VAL A 280 1.05 28.31 2.01
C VAL A 280 0.69 29.03 3.32
N ILE A 281 1.47 28.83 4.39
CA ILE A 281 1.28 29.54 5.66
C ILE A 281 1.52 31.05 5.49
N LEU A 282 2.60 31.44 4.80
CA LEU A 282 2.88 32.85 4.53
C LEU A 282 1.77 33.49 3.66
N TYR A 283 1.29 32.76 2.66
CA TYR A 283 0.13 33.19 1.86
C TYR A 283 -1.09 33.43 2.75
N ARG A 284 -1.39 32.48 3.64
CA ARG A 284 -2.53 32.57 4.57
C ARG A 284 -2.42 33.80 5.47
N MET A 285 -1.23 34.08 5.98
CA MET A 285 -0.96 35.27 6.80
C MET A 285 -1.16 36.56 6.03
N SER A 286 -0.66 36.63 4.80
CA SER A 286 -0.83 37.81 3.96
C SER A 286 -2.29 38.07 3.59
N LEU A 287 -3.06 37.01 3.33
CA LEU A 287 -4.47 37.12 2.96
C LEU A 287 -5.34 37.56 4.13
N LEU A 288 -5.09 37.01 5.33
CA LEU A 288 -5.83 37.39 6.53
C LEU A 288 -5.60 38.86 6.87
N ALA A 289 -4.35 39.34 6.76
CA ALA A 289 -4.01 40.75 6.98
C ALA A 289 -4.67 41.68 5.95
N SER A 290 -4.74 41.26 4.68
CA SER A 290 -5.41 42.03 3.61
C SER A 290 -6.92 42.13 3.83
N LEU A 291 -7.57 41.02 4.20
CA LEU A 291 -9.02 40.97 4.44
C LEU A 291 -9.44 41.75 5.69
N SER A 292 -8.58 41.83 6.72
CA SER A 292 -8.86 42.64 7.91
C SER A 292 -8.79 44.15 7.68
N ILE A 293 -8.16 44.60 6.58
CA ILE A 293 -8.08 46.03 6.22
C ILE A 293 -9.31 46.46 5.39
N HIS A 294 -10.05 45.52 4.81
CA HIS A 294 -11.19 45.83 3.97
C HIS A 294 -12.40 46.29 4.79
N ASN A 295 -13.01 47.42 4.41
CA ASN A 295 -14.05 48.09 5.21
C ASN A 295 -15.45 47.43 5.18
N ASP A 296 -15.59 46.25 4.57
CA ASP A 296 -16.88 45.54 4.43
C ASP A 296 -17.12 44.57 5.60
N GLN A 297 -18.13 44.87 6.42
CA GLN A 297 -18.49 44.08 7.62
C GLN A 297 -18.81 42.60 7.32
N ASN A 298 -19.37 42.29 6.14
CA ASN A 298 -19.68 40.90 5.77
C ASN A 298 -18.44 40.08 5.41
N ILE A 299 -17.39 40.74 4.89
CA ILE A 299 -16.14 40.09 4.48
C ILE A 299 -15.24 39.90 5.71
N THR A 300 -15.18 40.88 6.60
CA THR A 300 -14.41 40.78 7.85
C THR A 300 -14.96 39.72 8.79
N ALA A 301 -16.29 39.61 8.93
CA ALA A 301 -16.93 38.57 9.76
C ALA A 301 -16.64 37.14 9.27
N ASN A 302 -16.47 36.94 7.95
CA ASN A 302 -16.19 35.63 7.36
C ASN A 302 -14.72 35.44 6.94
N ALA A 303 -13.84 36.39 7.25
CA ALA A 303 -12.46 36.41 6.77
C ALA A 303 -11.70 35.12 7.13
N MET A 304 -11.88 34.61 8.34
CA MET A 304 -11.24 33.37 8.80
C MET A 304 -11.67 32.14 7.99
N LEU A 305 -12.96 32.04 7.64
CA LEU A 305 -13.48 30.93 6.82
C LEU A 305 -13.03 31.06 5.37
N ILE A 306 -13.08 32.26 4.80
CA ILE A 306 -12.63 32.51 3.43
C ILE A 306 -11.14 32.20 3.28
N THR A 307 -10.30 32.71 4.19
CA THR A 307 -8.85 32.47 4.18
C THR A 307 -8.50 30.99 4.36
N THR A 308 -9.20 30.27 5.22
CA THR A 308 -8.96 28.82 5.41
C THR A 308 -9.37 28.02 4.18
N ALA A 309 -10.52 28.33 3.57
CA ALA A 309 -10.99 27.65 2.37
C ALA A 309 -10.09 27.89 1.16
N THR A 310 -9.67 29.13 0.89
CA THR A 310 -8.77 29.45 -0.22
C THR A 310 -7.39 28.84 -0.04
N ALA A 311 -6.83 28.89 1.18
CA ALA A 311 -5.55 28.25 1.49
C ALA A 311 -5.62 26.73 1.32
N ALA A 312 -6.70 26.08 1.77
CA ALA A 312 -6.91 24.65 1.60
C ALA A 312 -7.03 24.25 0.12
N PHE A 313 -7.70 25.07 -0.70
CA PHE A 313 -7.81 24.84 -2.14
C PHE A 313 -6.47 25.00 -2.87
N ILE A 314 -5.69 26.06 -2.56
CA ILE A 314 -4.35 26.24 -3.12
C ILE A 314 -3.44 25.07 -2.73
N ASN A 315 -3.49 24.66 -1.46
CA ASN A 315 -2.74 23.51 -0.98
C ASN A 315 -3.13 22.22 -1.72
N LEU A 316 -4.43 21.99 -1.99
CA LEU A 316 -4.89 20.87 -2.81
C LEU A 316 -4.32 20.92 -4.23
N CYS A 317 -4.34 22.08 -4.89
CA CYS A 317 -3.74 22.27 -6.21
C CYS A 317 -2.23 21.97 -6.21
N CYS A 318 -1.49 22.46 -5.22
CA CYS A 318 -0.06 22.16 -5.03
C CYS A 318 0.17 20.65 -4.84
N ILE A 319 -0.66 19.98 -4.03
CA ILE A 319 -0.59 18.53 -3.83
C ILE A 319 -0.73 17.78 -5.15
N LEU A 320 -1.71 18.13 -5.99
CA LEU A 320 -1.93 17.46 -7.28
C LEU A 320 -0.77 17.66 -8.25
N LEU A 321 -0.25 18.89 -8.34
CA LEU A 321 0.91 19.20 -9.19
C LEU A 321 2.17 18.46 -8.74
N PHE A 322 2.47 18.47 -7.44
CA PHE A 322 3.64 17.79 -6.92
C PHE A 322 3.54 16.27 -7.02
N ASN A 323 2.36 15.68 -6.89
CA ASN A 323 2.21 14.23 -7.07
C ASN A 323 2.64 13.78 -8.49
N ARG A 324 2.29 14.54 -9.53
CA ARG A 324 2.72 14.27 -10.91
C ARG A 324 4.22 14.48 -11.11
N PHE A 325 4.79 15.47 -10.44
CA PHE A 325 6.22 15.73 -10.47
C PHE A 325 7.04 14.64 -9.75
N TYR A 326 6.60 14.24 -8.56
CA TYR A 326 7.23 13.18 -7.77
C TYR A 326 7.19 11.83 -8.48
N GLU A 327 6.11 11.49 -9.17
CA GLU A 327 6.01 10.27 -9.97
C GLU A 327 7.12 10.17 -11.01
N LYS A 328 7.33 11.24 -11.80
CA LYS A 328 8.39 11.29 -12.82
C LYS A 328 9.78 11.16 -12.20
N ILE A 329 10.04 11.83 -11.09
CA ILE A 329 11.35 11.77 -10.45
C ILE A 329 11.59 10.43 -9.76
N ALA A 330 10.58 9.87 -9.09
CA ALA A 330 10.70 8.60 -8.40
C ALA A 330 11.00 7.47 -9.39
N LEU A 331 10.33 7.46 -10.56
CA LEU A 331 10.64 6.54 -11.66
C LEU A 331 12.07 6.72 -12.15
N TRP A 332 12.50 7.96 -12.40
CA TRP A 332 13.87 8.22 -12.82
C TRP A 332 14.91 7.78 -11.79
N LEU A 333 14.65 8.02 -10.50
CA LEU A 333 15.52 7.62 -9.39
C LEU A 333 15.62 6.10 -9.24
N THR A 334 14.50 5.38 -9.29
CA THR A 334 14.49 3.92 -9.15
C THR A 334 15.15 3.24 -10.33
N GLU A 335 15.00 3.81 -11.52
CA GLU A 335 15.75 3.38 -12.69
C GLU A 335 17.26 3.50 -12.46
N GLN A 336 17.75 4.56 -11.80
CA GLN A 336 19.19 4.72 -11.52
C GLN A 336 19.74 3.73 -10.48
N GLU A 337 18.90 3.20 -9.59
CA GLU A 337 19.31 2.24 -8.56
C GLU A 337 19.61 0.82 -9.10
N LEU A 338 19.23 0.56 -10.35
CA LEU A 338 19.39 -0.74 -11.03
C LEU A 338 18.89 -1.91 -10.15
N PRO A 339 17.58 -1.94 -9.81
CA PRO A 339 16.97 -3.11 -9.19
C PRO A 339 16.99 -4.29 -10.16
N ARG A 340 17.17 -5.50 -9.61
CA ARG A 340 17.35 -6.70 -10.43
C ARG A 340 16.01 -7.22 -10.97
N THR A 341 15.02 -7.29 -10.10
CA THR A 341 13.69 -7.85 -10.39
C THR A 341 12.64 -6.75 -10.46
N GLN A 342 11.52 -7.03 -11.11
CA GLN A 342 10.40 -6.11 -11.18
C GLN A 342 9.84 -5.80 -9.78
N SER A 343 9.83 -6.79 -8.89
CA SER A 343 9.31 -6.59 -7.54
C SER A 343 10.23 -5.73 -6.68
N GLU A 344 11.56 -5.86 -6.79
CA GLU A 344 12.50 -4.93 -6.14
C GLU A 344 12.33 -3.50 -6.67
N PHE A 345 12.07 -3.35 -7.98
CA PHE A 345 11.80 -2.05 -8.59
C PHE A 345 10.51 -1.44 -8.04
N GLU A 346 9.44 -2.21 -7.99
CA GLU A 346 8.13 -1.80 -7.47
C GLU A 346 8.19 -1.45 -5.97
N ASP A 347 8.87 -2.25 -5.15
CA ASP A 347 9.05 -2.00 -3.72
C ASP A 347 9.82 -0.69 -3.48
N SER A 348 10.92 -0.50 -4.21
CA SER A 348 11.76 0.70 -4.10
C SER A 348 11.03 1.95 -4.59
N LEU A 349 10.27 1.85 -5.69
CA LEU A 349 9.47 2.94 -6.24
C LEU A 349 8.34 3.33 -5.26
N THR A 350 7.65 2.32 -4.74
CA THR A 350 6.55 2.49 -3.78
C THR A 350 7.01 3.20 -2.52
N LEU A 351 8.16 2.82 -1.96
CA LEU A 351 8.71 3.47 -0.76
C LEU A 351 9.00 4.95 -0.99
N LYS A 352 9.63 5.30 -2.13
CA LYS A 352 9.96 6.69 -2.45
C LYS A 352 8.72 7.55 -2.66
N MET A 353 7.80 7.05 -3.48
CA MET A 353 6.53 7.72 -3.77
C MET A 353 5.73 7.95 -2.50
N TYR A 354 5.63 6.93 -1.66
CA TYR A 354 4.95 7.03 -0.38
C TYR A 354 5.56 8.09 0.53
N LEU A 355 6.89 8.13 0.70
CA LEU A 355 7.54 9.12 1.57
C LEU A 355 7.28 10.55 1.09
N LEU A 356 7.43 10.81 -0.21
CA LEU A 356 7.22 12.13 -0.79
C LEU A 356 5.76 12.57 -0.68
N GLN A 357 4.83 11.66 -0.99
CA GLN A 357 3.40 11.94 -0.93
C GLN A 357 2.91 12.08 0.51
N PHE A 358 3.43 11.30 1.45
CA PHE A 358 3.11 11.38 2.87
C PHE A 358 3.48 12.76 3.44
N VAL A 359 4.71 13.22 3.21
CA VAL A 359 5.14 14.54 3.68
C VAL A 359 4.27 15.63 3.05
N ASN A 360 4.12 15.62 1.73
CA ASN A 360 3.38 16.68 1.03
C ASN A 360 1.90 16.74 1.43
N HIS A 361 1.26 15.59 1.65
CA HIS A 361 -0.17 15.53 2.00
C HIS A 361 -0.42 15.89 3.46
N TYR A 362 0.39 15.37 4.39
CA TYR A 362 0.11 15.50 5.82
C TYR A 362 0.87 16.64 6.50
N ALA A 363 1.94 17.20 5.93
CA ALA A 363 2.74 18.24 6.60
C ALA A 363 1.92 19.49 6.97
N SER A 364 1.01 19.92 6.08
CA SER A 364 0.11 21.05 6.36
C SER A 364 -0.88 20.76 7.49
N ILE A 365 -1.39 19.53 7.57
CA ILE A 365 -2.31 19.05 8.61
C ILE A 365 -1.57 18.93 9.96
N PHE A 366 -0.35 18.36 9.95
CA PHE A 366 0.52 18.27 11.13
C PHE A 366 0.86 19.66 11.69
N TYR A 367 1.12 20.64 10.82
CA TYR A 367 1.35 22.02 11.25
C TYR A 367 0.14 22.59 11.99
N ILE A 368 -1.05 22.50 11.43
CA ILE A 368 -2.28 23.05 12.03
C ILE A 368 -2.64 22.35 13.34
N ALA A 369 -2.42 21.04 13.43
CA ALA A 369 -2.73 20.27 14.64
C ALA A 369 -1.76 20.54 15.80
N PHE A 370 -0.45 20.63 15.53
CA PHE A 370 0.57 20.60 16.59
C PHE A 370 1.34 21.92 16.78
N PHE A 371 1.56 22.69 15.71
CA PHE A 371 2.47 23.85 15.74
C PHE A 371 1.74 25.20 15.73
N LYS A 372 0.57 25.26 15.08
CA LYS A 372 -0.25 26.47 15.01
C LYS A 372 -0.79 26.83 16.39
N GLY A 373 -0.80 28.12 16.75
CA GLY A 373 -1.38 28.57 18.01
C GLY A 373 -0.51 28.35 19.26
N LYS A 374 0.63 27.64 19.18
CA LYS A 374 1.41 27.23 20.36
C LYS A 374 2.56 28.16 20.73
N PHE A 375 3.10 28.92 19.77
CA PHE A 375 4.36 29.68 19.95
C PHE A 375 4.21 31.21 19.88
N ILE A 376 3.00 31.78 20.03
CA ILE A 376 2.73 33.22 19.78
C ILE A 376 3.24 34.15 20.88
N GLY A 377 3.28 33.71 22.14
CA GLY A 377 3.58 34.57 23.29
C GLY A 377 2.30 35.17 23.89
N TYR A 378 2.37 36.40 24.40
CA TYR A 378 1.23 37.10 25.00
C TYR A 378 1.16 38.56 24.54
N PRO A 379 -0.01 39.23 24.66
CA PRO A 379 -0.15 40.64 24.29
C PRO A 379 0.85 41.52 25.03
N GLY A 380 1.76 42.15 24.28
CA GLY A 380 2.87 42.96 24.81
C GLY A 380 4.26 42.36 24.55
N LYS A 381 4.38 41.05 24.37
CA LYS A 381 5.61 40.39 23.92
C LYS A 381 5.30 39.17 23.06
N TYR A 382 5.17 39.40 21.75
CA TYR A 382 4.98 38.34 20.76
C TYR A 382 6.32 37.73 20.32
N ASN A 383 6.34 36.42 20.12
CA ASN A 383 7.47 35.75 19.48
C ASN A 383 7.38 35.98 17.97
N ARG A 384 8.35 36.70 17.40
CA ARG A 384 8.39 37.02 15.98
C ARG A 384 9.35 36.10 15.24
N PHE A 385 8.85 35.38 14.25
CA PHE A 385 9.67 34.62 13.31
C PHE A 385 9.89 35.48 12.06
N PHE A 386 11.15 35.70 11.68
CA PHE A 386 11.53 36.57 10.55
C PHE A 386 10.91 37.98 10.58
N GLY A 387 10.68 38.53 11.78
CA GLY A 387 10.07 39.84 11.98
C GLY A 387 8.54 39.87 11.88
N PHE A 388 7.89 38.77 11.47
CA PHE A 388 6.44 38.65 11.39
C PHE A 388 5.85 38.00 12.66
N ARG A 389 4.63 38.42 13.05
CA ARG A 389 3.83 37.77 14.09
C ARG A 389 3.32 36.43 13.59
N GLN A 390 3.29 35.42 14.46
CA GLN A 390 2.87 34.06 14.13
C GLN A 390 1.34 33.90 14.18
N GLU A 391 0.80 32.94 13.43
CA GLU A 391 -0.63 32.63 13.39
C GLU A 391 -1.21 32.19 14.74
N GLU A 392 -2.35 32.80 15.10
CA GLU A 392 -3.17 32.44 16.24
C GLU A 392 -4.28 31.45 15.83
N CYS A 393 -4.77 30.68 16.80
CA CYS A 393 -6.01 29.91 16.63
C CYS A 393 -7.20 30.79 17.00
N GLY A 394 -8.37 30.50 16.42
CA GLY A 394 -9.63 31.09 16.89
C GLY A 394 -9.98 30.67 18.32
N THR A 395 -11.00 31.31 18.89
CA THR A 395 -11.49 31.10 20.28
C THR A 395 -11.97 29.68 20.55
N GLY A 396 -12.45 28.97 19.53
CA GLY A 396 -12.82 27.55 19.58
C GLY A 396 -11.68 26.58 19.27
N GLY A 397 -10.43 27.05 19.20
CA GLY A 397 -9.26 26.27 18.80
C GLY A 397 -9.09 26.14 17.28
N CYS A 398 -8.03 25.44 16.86
CA CYS A 398 -7.72 25.18 15.46
C CYS A 398 -8.37 23.92 14.88
N LEU A 399 -9.18 23.21 15.68
CA LEU A 399 -9.75 21.92 15.29
C LEU A 399 -10.75 22.04 14.13
N VAL A 400 -11.57 23.09 14.11
CA VAL A 400 -12.50 23.35 12.99
C VAL A 400 -11.74 23.60 11.69
N GLU A 401 -10.64 24.36 11.73
CA GLU A 401 -9.79 24.59 10.56
C GLU A 401 -9.19 23.27 10.05
N LEU A 402 -8.73 22.42 10.96
CA LEU A 402 -8.22 21.09 10.65
C LEU A 402 -9.28 20.21 9.99
N CYS A 403 -10.51 20.20 10.53
CA CYS A 403 -11.64 19.45 9.96
C CYS A 403 -12.01 19.94 8.56
N ILE A 404 -12.06 21.26 8.33
CA ILE A 404 -12.33 21.84 7.01
C ILE A 404 -11.23 21.45 6.02
N GLN A 405 -9.96 21.54 6.42
CA GLN A 405 -8.83 21.16 5.58
C GLN A 405 -8.87 19.66 5.25
N LEU A 406 -9.11 18.79 6.24
CA LEU A 406 -9.27 17.35 6.04
C LEU A 406 -10.45 17.06 5.10
N ALA A 407 -11.59 17.72 5.26
CA ALA A 407 -12.75 17.54 4.39
C ALA A 407 -12.44 17.96 2.94
N ILE A 408 -11.83 19.14 2.73
CA ILE A 408 -11.45 19.63 1.40
C ILE A 408 -10.42 18.70 0.76
N ILE A 409 -9.45 18.20 1.51
CA ILE A 409 -8.43 17.30 0.98
C ILE A 409 -9.03 15.92 0.68
N MET A 410 -9.79 15.31 1.58
CA MET A 410 -10.35 13.96 1.39
C MET A 410 -11.44 13.96 0.30
N VAL A 411 -12.39 14.91 0.36
CA VAL A 411 -13.47 15.01 -0.63
C VAL A 411 -12.94 15.57 -1.93
N GLY A 412 -12.14 16.64 -1.89
CA GLY A 412 -11.62 17.29 -3.08
C GLY A 412 -10.65 16.41 -3.85
N LYS A 413 -9.70 15.73 -3.18
CA LYS A 413 -8.81 14.76 -3.86
C LYS A 413 -9.62 13.61 -4.44
N GLN A 414 -10.55 13.02 -3.70
CA GLN A 414 -11.36 11.90 -4.19
C GLN A 414 -12.24 12.33 -5.38
N ALA A 415 -12.93 13.46 -5.28
CA ALA A 415 -13.78 13.98 -6.34
C ALA A 415 -12.97 14.36 -7.58
N MET A 416 -11.81 15.02 -7.42
CA MET A 416 -10.94 15.37 -8.54
C MET A 416 -10.29 14.14 -9.16
N ASN A 417 -9.86 13.16 -8.37
CA ASN A 417 -9.32 11.89 -8.88
C ASN A 417 -10.39 11.10 -9.61
N THR A 418 -11.59 10.94 -9.05
CA THR A 418 -12.71 10.27 -9.74
C THR A 418 -13.16 11.05 -10.98
N CYS A 419 -13.16 12.38 -10.94
CA CYS A 419 -13.41 13.20 -12.12
C CYS A 419 -12.32 13.03 -13.16
N MET A 420 -11.03 13.03 -12.77
CA MET A 420 -9.94 12.67 -13.67
C MET A 420 -10.12 11.25 -14.18
N GLU A 421 -10.43 10.25 -13.37
CA GLU A 421 -10.63 8.86 -13.80
C GLU A 421 -11.90 8.61 -14.60
N MET A 422 -12.86 9.54 -14.61
CA MET A 422 -14.10 9.46 -15.41
C MET A 422 -14.03 10.34 -16.67
N VAL A 423 -13.32 11.47 -16.62
CA VAL A 423 -13.08 12.39 -17.74
C VAL A 423 -11.85 12.00 -18.54
N LEU A 424 -10.78 11.55 -17.88
CA LEU A 424 -9.59 11.03 -18.54
C LEU A 424 -9.92 9.79 -19.36
N PRO A 425 -10.78 8.80 -19.06
CA PRO A 425 -11.09 7.77 -20.05
C PRO A 425 -11.85 8.33 -21.27
N TYR A 426 -12.48 9.53 -21.17
CA TYR A 426 -13.11 10.22 -22.30
C TYR A 426 -12.16 11.18 -23.05
N ARG A 427 -11.02 11.56 -22.45
CA ARG A 427 -9.91 12.29 -23.09
C ARG A 427 -8.62 11.47 -23.29
N ASP A 428 -8.65 10.23 -22.84
CA ASP A 428 -7.78 9.08 -23.10
C ASP A 428 -8.66 8.07 -23.84
N LEU A 429 -9.16 8.50 -24.99
CA LEU A 429 -8.88 7.70 -26.17
C LEU A 429 -7.36 7.60 -26.21
N ARG A 430 -6.82 6.48 -25.73
CA ARG A 430 -5.57 6.00 -26.29
C ARG A 430 -5.67 6.12 -27.81
N GLU A 431 -4.62 6.66 -28.41
CA GLU A 431 -4.57 6.95 -29.84
C GLU A 431 -4.97 5.72 -30.69
N PRO A 432 -5.89 5.87 -31.68
CA PRO A 432 -6.11 4.85 -32.70
C PRO A 432 -4.85 4.71 -33.59
N PRO A 433 -4.47 3.49 -33.99
CA PRO A 433 -3.13 3.17 -34.53
C PRO A 433 -2.86 3.62 -35.98
N TRP A 434 -3.56 4.63 -36.51
CA TRP A 434 -3.26 5.15 -37.85
C TRP A 434 -2.80 6.61 -37.88
N ILE A 435 -2.40 7.19 -36.74
CA ILE A 435 -1.64 8.43 -36.76
C ILE A 435 -0.15 8.09 -36.75
N ARG A 436 0.38 7.98 -37.97
CA ARG A 436 1.81 7.99 -38.25
C ARG A 436 2.37 9.32 -37.71
N ASN A 437 3.43 9.24 -36.91
CA ASN A 437 4.34 10.32 -36.47
C ASN A 437 4.03 10.94 -35.07
N ASN A 438 4.46 10.32 -33.97
CA ASN A 438 5.69 10.69 -33.26
C ASN A 438 5.89 9.81 -32.00
N GLU A 439 7.15 9.53 -31.68
CA GLU A 439 7.59 8.75 -30.51
C GLU A 439 7.22 9.43 -29.19
N SER A 440 6.55 8.71 -28.28
CA SER A 440 6.66 8.74 -26.79
C SER A 440 5.33 8.58 -26.06
N ASN A 441 4.96 7.34 -25.69
CA ASN A 441 4.08 7.03 -24.55
C ASN A 441 4.13 5.51 -24.21
N PRO A 442 4.78 5.09 -23.10
CA PRO A 442 5.01 3.66 -22.81
C PRO A 442 3.95 2.96 -21.94
N ASN A 443 2.95 3.66 -21.38
CA ASN A 443 2.12 3.06 -20.32
C ASN A 443 0.80 2.55 -20.84
N GLN A 444 0.91 1.42 -21.51
CA GLN A 444 -0.15 0.83 -22.28
C GLN A 444 -0.72 -0.43 -21.59
N TYR A 445 -1.75 -0.27 -20.73
CA TYR A 445 -2.51 -1.33 -20.00
C TYR A 445 -1.90 -1.88 -18.69
N GLU A 446 -1.66 -1.03 -17.68
CA GLU A 446 -1.31 -1.50 -16.32
C GLU A 446 -2.38 -1.12 -15.27
N LEU A 447 -2.44 -1.91 -14.20
CA LEU A 447 -3.41 -1.75 -13.11
C LEU A 447 -3.11 -0.57 -12.18
N THR A 448 -4.17 0.08 -11.72
CA THR A 448 -4.20 1.35 -10.97
C THR A 448 -3.44 1.37 -9.63
N ALA A 449 -2.84 2.52 -9.33
CA ALA A 449 -1.93 2.84 -8.22
C ALA A 449 -2.55 2.85 -6.79
N ASP A 450 -3.82 2.45 -6.63
CA ASP A 450 -4.48 2.47 -5.32
C ASP A 450 -4.04 1.31 -4.42
N PHE A 451 -3.73 0.14 -4.98
CA PHE A 451 -3.38 -1.08 -4.21
C PHE A 451 -2.12 -0.94 -3.35
N TRP A 452 -1.07 -0.30 -3.88
CA TRP A 452 0.24 -0.19 -3.22
C TRP A 452 0.37 1.02 -2.29
N TYR A 453 -0.43 2.06 -2.54
CA TYR A 453 -0.62 3.21 -1.64
C TYR A 453 -1.09 2.78 -0.24
N ILE A 454 -1.89 1.72 -0.18
CA ILE A 454 -2.37 1.10 1.05
C ILE A 454 -1.25 0.34 1.77
N LEU A 455 -0.34 -0.32 1.04
CA LEU A 455 0.72 -1.15 1.61
C LEU A 455 1.83 -0.32 2.27
N ALA A 456 2.16 0.82 1.67
CA ALA A 456 3.17 1.73 2.21
C ALA A 456 2.64 2.59 3.38
N ALA A 457 1.36 2.99 3.33
CA ALA A 457 0.66 3.55 4.47
C ALA A 457 0.59 2.57 5.66
N ARG A 458 0.46 1.27 5.38
CA ARG A 458 0.53 0.20 6.38
C ARG A 458 1.90 0.10 7.05
N LEU A 459 3.03 0.18 6.33
CA LEU A 459 4.37 -0.01 6.93
C LEU A 459 4.84 1.13 7.85
N THR A 460 4.45 2.37 7.57
CA THR A 460 4.87 3.54 8.37
C THR A 460 3.91 3.80 9.53
N PHE A 461 2.61 3.54 9.33
CA PHE A 461 1.67 3.38 10.44
C PHE A 461 2.12 2.25 11.37
N VAL A 462 2.57 1.10 10.83
CA VAL A 462 3.07 -0.04 11.60
C VAL A 462 4.20 0.29 12.55
N LEU A 463 5.08 1.28 12.31
CA LEU A 463 6.23 1.57 13.19
C LEU A 463 5.84 2.37 14.45
N VAL A 464 4.84 3.25 14.34
CA VAL A 464 4.25 4.02 15.45
C VAL A 464 3.12 3.23 16.13
N PHE A 465 2.30 2.55 15.33
CA PHE A 465 1.29 1.60 15.75
C PHE A 465 1.95 0.35 16.38
N GLN A 466 3.21 -0.01 16.06
CA GLN A 466 3.87 -1.23 16.59
C GLN A 466 3.98 -1.25 18.11
N ASN A 467 4.19 -0.10 18.76
CA ASN A 467 4.37 -0.08 20.20
C ASN A 467 3.03 -0.15 20.95
N VAL A 468 1.97 0.43 20.37
CA VAL A 468 0.60 0.38 20.93
C VAL A 468 -0.10 -0.93 20.56
N VAL A 469 0.11 -1.39 19.34
CA VAL A 469 -0.41 -2.64 18.81
C VAL A 469 0.38 -3.82 19.27
N ALA A 470 1.69 -3.81 19.51
CA ALA A 470 2.35 -4.96 20.14
C ALA A 470 1.71 -5.30 21.50
N LEU A 471 1.27 -4.30 22.26
CA LEU A 471 0.58 -4.50 23.54
C LEU A 471 -0.85 -5.07 23.32
N VAL A 472 -1.57 -4.56 22.32
CA VAL A 472 -2.94 -4.99 21.97
C VAL A 472 -2.98 -6.29 21.13
N THR A 473 -1.99 -6.57 20.28
CA THR A 473 -1.80 -7.80 19.49
C THR A 473 -1.10 -8.88 20.28
N MET A 474 -0.30 -8.60 21.32
CA MET A 474 0.08 -9.67 22.25
C MET A 474 -1.16 -10.17 23.02
N ALA A 475 -2.10 -9.28 23.35
CA ALA A 475 -3.41 -9.65 23.88
C ALA A 475 -4.34 -10.29 22.81
N ILE A 476 -4.38 -9.78 21.57
CA ILE A 476 -5.24 -10.31 20.50
C ILE A 476 -4.68 -11.59 19.86
N HIS A 477 -3.38 -11.78 19.65
CA HIS A 477 -2.80 -13.06 19.22
C HIS A 477 -3.03 -14.16 20.25
N TRP A 478 -3.13 -13.81 21.54
CA TRP A 478 -3.56 -14.75 22.57
C TRP A 478 -5.04 -15.15 22.41
N ILE A 479 -5.87 -14.33 21.75
CA ILE A 479 -7.32 -14.52 21.57
C ILE A 479 -7.67 -15.05 20.16
N ILE A 480 -6.98 -14.64 19.09
CA ILE A 480 -7.32 -14.86 17.68
C ILE A 480 -6.07 -15.23 16.87
N PRO A 481 -5.97 -16.47 16.33
CA PRO A 481 -4.86 -16.89 15.48
C PRO A 481 -4.97 -16.36 14.02
N ASP A 482 -3.82 -16.09 13.39
CA ASP A 482 -3.69 -15.54 12.02
C ASP A 482 -4.27 -16.45 10.92
N VAL A 483 -4.23 -17.76 11.14
CA VAL A 483 -4.87 -18.75 10.27
C VAL A 483 -6.09 -19.29 11.02
N PRO A 484 -7.30 -19.24 10.46
CA PRO A 484 -8.47 -19.83 11.11
C PRO A 484 -8.24 -21.33 11.33
N ARG A 485 -8.59 -21.84 12.51
CA ARG A 485 -8.33 -23.25 12.90
C ARG A 485 -8.81 -24.25 11.85
N LYS A 486 -10.03 -24.06 11.32
CA LYS A 486 -10.60 -24.88 10.23
C LYS A 486 -9.76 -24.92 8.96
N LEU A 487 -9.07 -23.82 8.64
CA LEU A 487 -8.18 -23.77 7.46
C LEU A 487 -6.86 -24.47 7.75
N SER A 488 -6.28 -24.24 8.92
CA SER A 488 -5.05 -24.94 9.34
C SER A 488 -5.24 -26.45 9.40
N GLU A 489 -6.39 -26.91 9.89
CA GLU A 489 -6.78 -28.33 9.89
C GLU A 489 -6.90 -28.89 8.47
N ARG A 490 -7.52 -28.16 7.54
CA ARG A 490 -7.62 -28.57 6.13
C ARG A 490 -6.26 -28.66 5.45
N ILE A 491 -5.41 -27.64 5.57
CA ILE A 491 -4.04 -27.66 5.03
C ILE A 491 -3.28 -28.88 5.56
N ARG A 492 -3.41 -29.16 6.86
CA ARG A 492 -2.73 -30.30 7.50
C ARG A 492 -3.26 -31.64 6.97
N GLN A 493 -4.57 -31.76 6.76
CA GLN A 493 -5.19 -32.95 6.18
C GLN A 493 -4.74 -33.17 4.73
N GLU A 494 -4.78 -32.13 3.90
CA GLU A 494 -4.33 -32.19 2.50
C GLU A 494 -2.85 -32.57 2.42
N ALA A 495 -1.98 -31.92 3.21
CA ALA A 495 -0.56 -32.26 3.27
C ALA A 495 -0.31 -33.70 3.75
N TYR A 496 -1.11 -34.21 4.69
CA TYR A 496 -1.04 -35.60 5.13
C TYR A 496 -1.38 -36.56 4.00
N PHE A 497 -2.49 -36.35 3.30
CA PHE A 497 -2.90 -37.18 2.15
C PHE A 497 -1.88 -37.12 1.01
N THR A 498 -1.36 -35.93 0.67
CA THR A 498 -0.33 -35.77 -0.36
C THR A 498 0.94 -36.54 0.00
N ASN A 499 1.42 -36.43 1.25
CA ASN A 499 2.59 -37.18 1.71
C ASN A 499 2.36 -38.69 1.68
N GLU A 500 1.17 -39.15 2.05
CA GLU A 500 0.82 -40.57 1.98
C GLU A 500 0.86 -41.09 0.53
N ILE A 501 0.31 -40.34 -0.43
CA ILE A 501 0.34 -40.69 -1.85
C ILE A 501 1.78 -40.70 -2.37
N ILE A 502 2.59 -39.70 -2.03
CA ILE A 502 4.01 -39.64 -2.42
C ILE A 502 4.78 -40.85 -1.90
N ILE A 503 4.61 -41.20 -0.61
CA ILE A 503 5.28 -42.37 -0.02
C ILE A 503 4.86 -43.65 -0.72
N LYS A 504 3.57 -43.84 -1.02
CA LYS A 504 3.08 -45.00 -1.77
C LYS A 504 3.70 -45.07 -3.17
N GLN A 505 3.78 -43.95 -3.88
CA GLN A 505 4.36 -43.86 -5.22
C GLN A 505 5.86 -44.18 -5.21
N GLU A 506 6.61 -43.62 -4.25
CA GLU A 506 8.04 -43.87 -4.08
C GLU A 506 8.31 -45.33 -3.64
N MET A 507 7.46 -45.92 -2.80
CA MET A 507 7.54 -47.35 -2.48
C MET A 507 7.31 -48.24 -3.71
N ILE A 508 6.36 -47.89 -4.58
CA ILE A 508 6.11 -48.61 -5.83
C ILE A 508 7.32 -48.48 -6.77
N ARG A 509 7.88 -47.26 -6.93
CA ARG A 509 9.10 -47.02 -7.70
C ARG A 509 10.26 -47.86 -7.16
N ALA A 510 10.52 -47.82 -5.86
CA ALA A 510 11.58 -48.60 -5.23
C ALA A 510 11.39 -50.11 -5.44
N ARG A 511 10.17 -50.63 -5.31
CA ARG A 511 9.85 -52.05 -5.62
C ARG A 511 10.07 -52.37 -7.10
N GLY A 512 9.74 -51.45 -8.01
CA GLY A 512 10.01 -51.56 -9.44
C GLY A 512 11.50 -51.61 -9.76
N THR A 513 12.30 -50.74 -9.16
CA THR A 513 13.76 -50.73 -9.32
C THR A 513 14.41 -52.00 -8.77
N VAL A 514 13.93 -52.52 -7.63
CA VAL A 514 14.40 -53.80 -7.07
C VAL A 514 14.03 -54.98 -7.97
N ARG A 515 12.81 -55.01 -8.53
CA ARG A 515 12.42 -56.04 -9.52
C ARG A 515 13.22 -55.93 -10.81
N GLY A 516 13.50 -54.71 -11.30
CA GLY A 516 14.35 -54.48 -12.46
C GLY A 516 15.80 -54.91 -12.22
N ALA A 517 16.35 -54.63 -11.04
CA ALA A 517 17.68 -55.09 -10.63
C ALA A 517 17.75 -56.62 -10.42
N GLN A 518 16.67 -57.25 -9.96
CA GLN A 518 16.55 -58.70 -9.86
C GLN A 518 16.38 -59.37 -11.24
N ALA A 519 15.66 -58.75 -12.18
CA ALA A 519 15.54 -59.24 -13.55
C ALA A 519 16.86 -59.09 -14.32
N ALA A 520 17.61 -58.00 -14.13
CA ALA A 520 18.94 -57.81 -14.71
C ALA A 520 20.02 -58.75 -14.09
N ARG A 521 19.83 -59.19 -12.83
CA ARG A 521 20.64 -60.27 -12.20
C ARG A 521 20.09 -61.67 -12.47
N GLY A 522 18.95 -61.78 -13.15
CA GLY A 522 18.24 -63.04 -13.41
C GLY A 522 18.93 -63.99 -14.37
N ASP A 523 20.03 -63.58 -15.02
CA ASP A 523 20.86 -64.46 -15.84
C ASP A 523 22.06 -65.06 -15.07
N SER A 524 22.13 -64.88 -13.74
CA SER A 524 23.08 -65.61 -12.91
C SER A 524 22.62 -65.71 -11.45
N THR A 525 22.06 -66.88 -11.15
CA THR A 525 21.93 -67.52 -9.81
C THR A 525 20.84 -67.04 -8.85
N ALA A 526 19.99 -68.00 -8.49
CA ALA A 526 18.97 -67.91 -7.46
C ALA A 526 19.55 -67.93 -6.04
N ARG A 527 19.13 -67.00 -5.16
CA ARG A 527 18.90 -67.30 -3.73
C ARG A 527 18.11 -66.21 -2.98
N LEU A 528 16.99 -66.66 -2.37
CA LEU A 528 16.31 -66.23 -1.13
C LEU A 528 16.33 -64.75 -0.70
N LEU A 529 15.13 -64.18 -0.49
CA LEU A 529 14.67 -63.60 0.80
C LEU A 529 13.17 -63.23 0.72
N ARG A 530 12.41 -63.65 1.73
CA ARG A 530 10.95 -63.51 1.89
C ARG A 530 10.64 -62.14 2.54
N PRO A 531 9.60 -61.37 2.16
CA PRO A 531 9.30 -60.10 2.81
C PRO A 531 8.58 -60.33 4.15
N ARG A 532 8.95 -59.52 5.14
CA ARG A 532 8.33 -59.43 6.47
C ARG A 532 7.01 -58.66 6.33
N SER A 533 5.93 -59.21 6.88
CA SER A 533 4.59 -58.60 6.94
C SER A 533 4.62 -57.30 7.74
N TYR A 534 3.96 -56.27 7.21
CA TYR A 534 3.72 -55.00 7.89
C TYR A 534 2.49 -55.17 8.79
N VAL A 535 2.61 -54.79 10.07
CA VAL A 535 1.52 -54.79 11.05
C VAL A 535 0.93 -53.39 11.06
N GLU A 536 -0.39 -53.31 10.90
CA GLU A 536 -1.19 -52.10 11.01
C GLU A 536 -1.41 -51.74 12.48
N PRO A 537 -1.22 -50.47 12.91
CA PRO A 537 -1.67 -50.06 14.23
C PRO A 537 -3.04 -49.38 14.14
N GLN A 538 -4.04 -49.96 14.80
CA GLN A 538 -5.29 -49.30 15.14
C GLN A 538 -5.15 -48.49 16.44
N ASN A 539 -5.78 -47.31 16.40
CA ASN A 539 -6.39 -46.51 17.47
C ASN A 539 -5.53 -45.80 18.53
N GLU A 540 -5.98 -44.56 18.78
CA GLU A 540 -5.57 -43.56 19.76
C GLU A 540 -5.54 -44.08 21.22
N PRO A 541 -4.91 -43.31 22.13
CA PRO A 541 -5.74 -42.45 22.97
C PRO A 541 -5.22 -41.02 23.21
N SER A 542 -6.19 -40.16 23.53
CA SER A 542 -6.14 -38.84 24.17
C SER A 542 -5.26 -38.76 25.43
N TYR A 543 -4.54 -37.65 25.66
CA TYR A 543 -4.68 -36.72 26.82
C TYR A 543 -3.65 -35.55 26.80
N ASP A 544 -4.02 -34.50 27.54
CA ASP A 544 -3.52 -33.13 27.67
C ASP A 544 -2.12 -32.89 28.31
N ASP A 545 -1.65 -31.66 28.00
CA ASP A 545 -0.84 -30.70 28.77
C ASP A 545 0.53 -31.06 29.38
N GLY A 546 1.52 -30.22 29.02
CA GLY A 546 2.39 -29.62 30.03
C GLY A 546 3.90 -29.86 29.92
N VAL A 547 4.61 -28.77 29.58
CA VAL A 547 5.82 -28.29 30.29
C VAL A 547 7.22 -28.77 29.83
N LEU A 548 8.05 -27.74 29.58
CA LEU A 548 9.52 -27.60 29.68
C LEU A 548 10.44 -28.03 28.51
N PHE A 549 10.72 -27.02 27.68
CA PHE A 549 12.01 -26.82 27.02
C PHE A 549 13.16 -26.76 28.05
N LYS A 550 14.17 -27.63 27.92
CA LYS A 550 15.52 -27.38 28.41
C LYS A 550 16.54 -27.72 27.32
N ARG A 551 17.16 -26.67 26.77
CA ARG A 551 18.36 -26.71 25.92
C ARG A 551 19.53 -27.33 26.70
N SER A 552 20.25 -28.26 26.08
CA SER A 552 21.63 -28.59 26.45
C SER A 552 22.52 -28.48 25.22
N LYS A 553 23.58 -27.67 25.36
CA LYS A 553 24.64 -27.41 24.38
C LYS A 553 25.54 -28.65 24.27
N SER A 554 25.89 -29.06 23.07
CA SER A 554 26.98 -30.03 22.83
C SER A 554 28.14 -29.35 22.10
N SER A 555 29.27 -29.29 22.81
CA SER A 555 30.57 -28.78 22.40
C SER A 555 31.29 -29.73 21.43
N CYS A 556 32.01 -29.16 20.45
CA CYS A 556 32.99 -29.87 19.63
C CYS A 556 34.32 -30.10 20.38
N PRO A 557 35.05 -31.21 20.12
CA PRO A 557 36.36 -31.46 20.71
C PRO A 557 37.50 -30.85 19.88
N ARG A 558 38.55 -30.45 20.60
CA ARG A 558 39.81 -29.87 20.13
C ARG A 558 40.90 -30.96 20.14
N ILE A 559 41.66 -31.12 19.05
CA ILE A 559 42.89 -31.92 19.00
C ILE A 559 44.09 -30.97 18.98
N SER A 560 45.09 -31.26 19.80
CA SER A 560 46.32 -30.50 20.03
C SER A 560 47.55 -31.16 19.38
N SER A 561 48.49 -30.35 18.89
CA SER A 561 49.94 -30.40 19.18
C SER A 561 50.67 -29.44 18.23
N SER A 562 51.23 -28.30 18.69
CA SER A 562 52.53 -28.11 19.38
C SER A 562 53.74 -28.01 18.44
N LYS A 563 54.32 -26.80 18.35
CA LYS A 563 55.75 -26.40 18.39
C LYS A 563 55.86 -25.01 17.72
N LYS A 564 56.06 -23.88 18.43
CA LYS A 564 57.22 -23.33 19.18
C LYS A 564 58.28 -22.70 18.25
N VAL A 565 58.83 -21.55 18.69
CA VAL A 565 60.07 -20.84 18.25
C VAL A 565 59.84 -19.82 17.09
N ASP A 566 60.24 -18.54 17.08
CA ASP A 566 60.96 -17.62 17.99
C ASP A 566 60.72 -16.14 17.58
N ALA A 567 61.12 -15.24 18.49
CA ALA A 567 61.54 -13.81 18.41
C ALA A 567 61.56 -13.10 17.03
N VAL A 568 61.23 -11.82 16.88
CA VAL A 568 61.54 -10.58 17.65
C VAL A 568 60.39 -9.58 17.48
#